data_AF-A0A2H1W7K4-F1
#
_entry.id   AF-A0A2H1W7K4-F1
#
_cell.length_a   1.000
_cell.length_b   1.000
_cell.length_c   1.000
_cell.angle_alpha   90.00
_cell.angle_beta   90.00
_cell.angle_gamma   90.00
#
_symmetry.space_group_name_H-M   'P 1'
#
loop_
_entity.id
_entity.type
_entity.pdbx_description
1 polymer ?
#
loop_
_entity_poly.entity_id
_entity_poly.type
_entity_poly.pdbx_seq_one_letter_code
_entity_poly.pdbx_strand_id
1 'polypeptide(L)'
;MIGEIGNWASVYGPSNLDLVEEFFEQSKPGLSSYADDPAKGADTIVQLIKKAEFLTPPEKRKSTPLIVRATAGLRLLPADKAQQLIDHVARAIMQLGYDVAPDGVKIMDGSDEGIFIWYTINLLHNLIGGTTMAALDLGGGSTQITYQLSDKETANFPKKDQYVVPAGENITLYTH
;
A
#
# COMPACT_ATOMS: atom_id res chain seq x y z
N MET A 1 0.12 -1.43 -11.15
CA MET A 1 -1.07 -1.18 -10.31
C MET A 1 -2.22 -0.68 -11.17
N ILE A 2 -3.23 -1.52 -11.40
CA ILE A 2 -4.61 -1.16 -11.79
C ILE A 2 -5.48 -2.19 -11.06
N GLY A 3 -6.52 -1.73 -10.38
CA GLY A 3 -7.30 -2.47 -9.39
C GLY A 3 -7.59 -3.94 -9.71
N GLU A 4 -7.06 -4.83 -8.88
CA GLU A 4 -7.64 -6.15 -8.64
C GLU A 4 -7.59 -6.45 -7.14
N ILE A 5 -8.66 -7.08 -6.67
CA ILE A 5 -8.76 -7.62 -5.32
C ILE A 5 -7.78 -8.79 -5.24
N GLY A 6 -6.59 -8.51 -4.72
CA GLY A 6 -5.51 -9.47 -4.50
C GLY A 6 -4.61 -8.94 -3.39
N ASN A 7 -3.77 -9.81 -2.82
CA ASN A 7 -2.71 -9.36 -1.94
C ASN A 7 -1.40 -9.35 -2.74
N TRP A 8 -0.56 -8.35 -2.51
CA TRP A 8 0.68 -8.09 -3.26
C TRP A 8 1.87 -7.98 -2.30
N ALA A 9 3.07 -8.28 -2.80
CA ALA A 9 4.34 -8.07 -2.10
C ALA A 9 5.33 -7.39 -3.05
N SER A 10 6.09 -6.41 -2.57
CA SER A 10 7.11 -5.67 -3.33
C SER A 10 8.37 -5.50 -2.49
N VAL A 11 9.56 -5.51 -3.10
CA VAL A 11 10.87 -5.40 -2.42
C VAL A 11 11.67 -4.24 -3.05
N TYR A 12 12.33 -3.40 -2.25
CA TYR A 12 13.10 -2.23 -2.70
C TYR A 12 14.60 -2.31 -2.29
N GLY A 13 15.50 -1.73 -3.10
CA GLY A 13 16.97 -1.67 -2.85
C GLY A 13 17.48 -0.25 -2.49
N PRO A 14 18.75 -0.05 -2.06
CA PRO A 14 19.21 1.22 -1.49
C PRO A 14 19.95 2.17 -2.46
N SER A 15 19.78 3.48 -2.21
CA SER A 15 20.60 4.70 -2.50
C SER A 15 19.95 5.73 -3.42
N ASN A 16 19.11 5.30 -4.36
CA ASN A 16 18.15 6.11 -5.11
C ASN A 16 16.80 5.39 -5.00
N LEU A 17 15.67 6.09 -5.06
CA LEU A 17 14.34 5.46 -5.16
C LEU A 17 14.15 4.86 -6.56
N ASP A 18 14.98 3.87 -6.88
CA ASP A 18 14.95 3.10 -8.11
C ASP A 18 14.32 1.74 -7.83
N LEU A 19 13.38 1.33 -8.67
CA LEU A 19 12.86 -0.03 -8.64
C LEU A 19 13.92 -0.98 -9.22
N VAL A 20 14.59 -1.74 -8.35
CA VAL A 20 15.66 -2.68 -8.75
C VAL A 20 15.07 -3.97 -9.31
N GLU A 21 14.09 -4.55 -8.63
CA GLU A 21 13.44 -5.80 -9.01
C GLU A 21 12.01 -5.83 -8.42
N GLU A 22 11.06 -6.43 -9.14
CA GLU A 22 9.71 -6.69 -8.66
C GLU A 22 9.35 -8.16 -8.89
N PHE A 23 8.79 -8.80 -7.87
CA PHE A 23 8.10 -10.07 -7.99
C PHE A 23 6.64 -9.88 -7.59
N PHE A 24 5.73 -10.25 -8.48
CA PHE A 24 4.31 -10.06 -8.28
C PHE A 24 3.56 -11.39 -8.30
N GLU A 25 2.79 -11.63 -7.25
CA GLU A 25 1.87 -12.76 -7.12
C GLU A 25 0.55 -12.24 -6.53
N GLN A 26 -0.55 -12.88 -6.90
CA GLN A 26 -1.88 -12.55 -6.39
C GLN A 26 -2.70 -13.79 -6.09
N SER A 27 -3.69 -13.63 -5.21
CA SER A 27 -4.68 -14.66 -4.89
C SER A 27 -6.10 -14.08 -4.95
N LYS A 28 -7.06 -14.95 -5.26
CA LYS A 28 -8.50 -14.67 -5.22
C LYS A 28 -9.20 -15.78 -4.41
N PRO A 29 -10.28 -15.48 -3.67
CA PRO A 29 -10.85 -14.15 -3.46
C PRO A 29 -9.99 -13.27 -2.54
N GLY A 30 -10.33 -11.99 -2.44
CA GLY A 30 -9.64 -11.04 -1.57
C GLY A 30 -9.86 -11.29 -0.08
N LEU A 31 -9.05 -10.61 0.74
CA LEU A 31 -9.10 -10.75 2.20
C LEU A 31 -10.49 -10.49 2.81
N SER A 32 -11.27 -9.58 2.22
CA SER A 32 -12.64 -9.26 2.69
C SER A 32 -13.60 -10.44 2.60
N SER A 33 -13.37 -11.41 1.71
CA SER A 33 -14.19 -12.61 1.59
C SER A 33 -14.00 -13.59 2.75
N TYR A 34 -13.03 -13.34 3.62
CA TYR A 34 -12.72 -14.14 4.80
C TYR A 34 -13.16 -13.45 6.10
N ALA A 35 -14.08 -12.48 6.03
CA ALA A 35 -14.57 -11.75 7.20
C ALA A 35 -15.10 -12.64 8.34
N ASP A 36 -15.61 -13.84 8.00
CA ASP A 36 -16.11 -14.84 8.95
C ASP A 36 -15.10 -15.96 9.26
N ASP A 37 -13.93 -15.96 8.61
CA ASP A 37 -12.83 -16.90 8.87
C ASP A 37 -11.46 -16.19 8.78
N PRO A 38 -11.11 -15.34 9.77
CA PRO A 38 -9.90 -14.53 9.73
C PRO A 38 -8.60 -15.35 9.67
N ALA A 39 -8.59 -16.55 10.25
CA ALA A 39 -7.44 -17.45 10.22
C ALA A 39 -7.14 -17.90 8.78
N LYS A 40 -8.18 -18.29 8.03
CA LYS A 40 -8.03 -18.64 6.61
C LYS A 40 -7.62 -17.43 5.77
N GLY A 41 -8.18 -16.25 6.05
CA GLY A 41 -7.75 -15.00 5.41
C GLY A 41 -6.25 -14.75 5.58
N ALA A 42 -5.75 -14.87 6.81
CA ALA A 42 -4.33 -14.71 7.12
C ALA A 42 -3.43 -15.76 6.43
N ASP A 43 -3.87 -17.02 6.36
CA ASP A 43 -3.12 -18.05 5.63
C ASP A 43 -2.93 -17.65 4.15
N THR A 44 -3.95 -17.07 3.49
CA THR A 44 -3.78 -16.62 2.09
C THR A 44 -2.67 -15.59 1.92
N ILE A 45 -2.48 -14.69 2.89
CA ILE A 45 -1.38 -13.71 2.90
C ILE A 45 -0.04 -14.42 3.09
N VAL A 46 0.03 -15.34 4.06
CA VAL A 46 1.25 -16.12 4.32
C VAL A 46 1.68 -16.92 3.09
N GLN A 47 0.74 -17.54 2.37
CA GLN A 47 1.08 -18.29 1.16
C GLN A 47 1.68 -17.38 0.07
N LEU A 48 1.21 -16.14 -0.07
CA LEU A 48 1.79 -15.18 -1.01
C LEU A 48 3.20 -14.75 -0.59
N ILE A 49 3.42 -14.48 0.70
CA ILE A 49 4.76 -14.16 1.22
C ILE A 49 5.72 -15.33 0.98
N LYS A 50 5.27 -16.58 1.20
CA LYS A 50 6.08 -17.78 0.95
C LYS A 50 6.53 -17.91 -0.50
N LYS A 51 5.69 -17.52 -1.47
CA LYS A 51 6.09 -17.50 -2.88
C LYS A 51 7.22 -16.51 -3.17
N ALA A 52 7.34 -15.45 -2.37
CA ALA A 52 8.39 -14.43 -2.49
C ALA A 52 9.64 -14.71 -1.63
N GLU A 53 9.67 -15.79 -0.83
CA GLU A 53 10.78 -16.06 0.10
C GLU A 53 12.12 -16.30 -0.60
N PHE A 54 12.12 -16.67 -1.89
CA PHE A 54 13.37 -16.80 -2.66
C PHE A 54 14.10 -15.45 -2.84
N LEU A 55 13.38 -14.33 -2.77
CA LEU A 55 13.98 -12.98 -2.80
C LEU A 55 14.53 -12.56 -1.44
N THR A 56 13.92 -13.06 -0.35
CA THR A 56 14.31 -12.71 1.02
C THR A 56 14.71 -13.97 1.80
N PRO A 57 15.96 -14.43 1.62
CA PRO A 57 16.46 -15.59 2.34
C PRO A 57 16.43 -15.35 3.87
N PRO A 58 16.38 -16.40 4.69
CA PRO A 58 16.11 -16.31 6.14
C PRO A 58 16.98 -15.30 6.90
N GLU A 59 18.25 -15.19 6.54
CA GLU A 59 19.22 -14.27 7.14
C GLU A 59 18.92 -12.79 6.89
N LYS A 60 18.18 -12.46 5.83
CA LYS A 60 17.80 -11.07 5.50
C LYS A 60 16.45 -10.65 6.08
N ARG A 61 15.58 -11.60 6.45
CA ARG A 61 14.19 -11.32 6.86
C ARG A 61 14.10 -10.30 7.99
N LYS A 62 14.95 -10.43 9.02
CA LYS A 62 14.98 -9.50 10.18
C LYS A 62 15.31 -8.05 9.83
N SER A 63 15.89 -7.80 8.65
CA SER A 63 16.22 -6.47 8.14
C SER A 63 15.36 -6.05 6.95
N THR A 64 14.38 -6.88 6.56
CA THR A 64 13.48 -6.61 5.44
C THR A 64 12.13 -6.18 6.01
N PRO A 65 11.75 -4.90 5.86
CA PRO A 65 10.43 -4.43 6.25
C PRO A 65 9.34 -5.18 5.50
N LEU A 66 8.40 -5.76 6.22
CA LEU A 66 7.22 -6.41 5.65
C LEU A 66 5.99 -5.59 6.00
N ILE A 67 5.34 -5.09 4.96
CA ILE A 67 4.20 -4.17 5.07
C ILE A 67 3.01 -4.78 4.32
N VAL A 68 1.86 -4.84 5.00
CA VAL A 68 0.57 -5.23 4.42
C VAL A 68 -0.41 -4.06 4.58
N ARG A 69 -1.10 -3.74 3.49
CA ARG A 69 -2.06 -2.65 3.44
C ARG A 69 -3.34 -3.14 2.79
N ALA A 70 -4.41 -3.19 3.57
CA ALA A 70 -5.73 -3.53 3.04
C ALA A 70 -6.47 -2.27 2.57
N THR A 71 -7.21 -2.37 1.48
CA THR A 71 -7.87 -1.22 0.83
C THR A 71 -9.39 -1.22 1.07
N ALA A 72 -10.16 -0.60 0.15
CA ALA A 72 -11.61 -0.42 0.25
C ALA A 72 -12.40 -1.67 0.66
N GLY A 73 -11.99 -2.86 0.21
CA GLY A 73 -12.68 -4.10 0.54
C GLY A 73 -12.81 -4.36 2.05
N LEU A 74 -11.79 -4.02 2.85
CA LEU A 74 -11.86 -4.14 4.32
C LEU A 74 -12.56 -2.95 4.96
N ARG A 75 -12.47 -1.75 4.36
CA ARG A 75 -13.20 -0.55 4.84
C ARG A 75 -14.72 -0.72 4.81
N LEU A 76 -15.23 -1.58 3.92
CA LEU A 76 -16.66 -1.88 3.78
C LEU A 76 -17.18 -2.92 4.78
N LEU A 77 -16.30 -3.60 5.54
CA LEU A 77 -16.70 -4.57 6.55
C LEU A 77 -17.11 -3.89 7.87
N PRO A 78 -17.89 -4.58 8.72
CA PRO A 78 -18.01 -4.21 10.12
C PRO A 78 -16.63 -4.04 10.77
N ALA A 79 -16.44 -2.97 11.53
CA ALA A 79 -15.13 -2.58 12.07
C ALA A 79 -14.47 -3.69 12.91
N ASP A 80 -15.27 -4.44 13.67
CA ASP A 80 -14.82 -5.58 14.46
C ASP A 80 -14.29 -6.73 13.59
N LYS A 81 -14.96 -7.03 12.47
CA LYS A 81 -14.51 -8.07 11.53
C LYS A 81 -13.25 -7.64 10.78
N ALA A 82 -13.21 -6.38 10.35
CA ALA A 82 -12.04 -5.82 9.67
C ALA A 82 -10.81 -5.86 10.60
N GLN A 83 -10.97 -5.44 11.86
CA GLN A 83 -9.90 -5.48 12.84
C GLN A 83 -9.43 -6.91 13.15
N GLN A 84 -10.37 -7.86 13.31
CA GLN A 84 -10.01 -9.27 13.52
C GLN A 84 -9.18 -9.84 12.36
N LEU A 85 -9.53 -9.51 11.11
CA LEU A 85 -8.72 -9.89 9.93
C LEU A 85 -7.31 -9.32 10.02
N ILE A 86 -7.16 -8.02 10.29
CA ILE A 86 -5.87 -7.35 10.41
C ILE A 86 -5.02 -7.98 11.53
N ASP A 87 -5.62 -8.26 12.69
CA ASP A 87 -4.93 -8.87 13.84
C ASP A 87 -4.48 -10.30 13.55
N HIS A 88 -5.27 -11.06 12.80
CA HIS A 88 -4.90 -12.41 12.37
C HIS A 88 -3.75 -12.37 11.37
N VAL A 89 -3.78 -11.45 10.40
CA VAL A 89 -2.69 -11.25 9.43
C VAL A 89 -1.41 -10.84 10.14
N ALA A 90 -1.47 -9.82 11.01
CA ALA A 90 -0.31 -9.33 11.76
C ALA A 90 0.37 -10.45 12.56
N ARG A 91 -0.41 -11.22 13.33
CA ARG A 91 0.13 -12.36 14.09
C ARG A 91 0.76 -13.42 13.19
N ALA A 92 0.12 -13.75 12.07
CA ALA A 92 0.62 -14.77 11.15
C ALA A 92 1.95 -14.36 10.49
N ILE A 93 2.08 -13.10 10.04
CA ILE A 93 3.30 -12.64 9.38
C ILE A 93 4.46 -12.40 10.35
N MET A 94 4.18 -12.01 11.61
CA MET A 94 5.20 -11.86 12.64
C MET A 94 5.94 -13.18 12.93
N GLN A 95 5.28 -14.32 12.72
CA GLN A 95 5.89 -15.64 12.88
C GLN A 95 6.89 -16.01 11.77
N LEU A 96 6.91 -15.24 10.66
CA LEU A 96 7.78 -15.51 9.51
C LEU A 96 9.21 -14.96 9.67
N GLY A 97 9.46 -14.16 10.71
CA GLY A 97 10.78 -13.62 11.05
C GLY A 97 11.18 -12.34 10.30
N TYR A 98 10.21 -11.67 9.65
CA TYR A 98 10.41 -10.37 9.00
C TYR A 98 10.40 -9.21 10.00
N ASP A 99 10.92 -8.05 9.59
CA ASP A 99 10.74 -6.79 10.32
C ASP A 99 9.34 -6.23 10.07
N VAL A 100 8.43 -6.45 11.02
CA VAL A 100 7.04 -5.97 10.96
C VAL A 100 6.88 -4.85 11.98
N ALA A 101 6.83 -3.60 11.50
CA ALA A 101 6.59 -2.44 12.34
C ALA A 101 5.22 -2.50 13.05
N PRO A 102 5.00 -1.74 14.13
CA PRO A 102 3.69 -1.69 14.82
C PRO A 102 2.51 -1.32 13.89
N ASP A 103 2.75 -0.51 12.87
CA ASP A 103 1.79 -0.14 11.82
C ASP A 103 2.02 -0.92 10.51
N GLY A 104 2.77 -2.02 10.56
CA GLY A 104 3.14 -2.85 9.42
C GLY A 104 1.95 -3.54 8.77
N VAL A 105 0.85 -3.76 9.49
CA VAL A 105 -0.41 -4.29 8.95
C VAL A 105 -1.55 -3.35 9.32
N LYS A 106 -2.14 -2.67 8.33
CA LYS A 106 -3.26 -1.75 8.57
C LYS A 106 -4.22 -1.69 7.39
N ILE A 107 -5.42 -1.19 7.64
CA ILE A 107 -6.34 -0.72 6.59
C ILE A 107 -5.84 0.67 6.18
N MET A 108 -5.63 0.86 4.88
CA MET A 108 -5.16 2.11 4.30
C MET A 108 -6.34 3.05 4.05
N ASP A 109 -6.12 4.34 4.34
CA ASP A 109 -7.07 5.39 3.99
C ASP A 109 -7.04 5.65 2.47
N GLY A 110 -8.16 6.12 1.91
CA GLY A 110 -8.23 6.39 0.47
C GLY A 110 -7.23 7.44 -0.02
N SER A 111 -6.95 8.45 0.80
CA SER A 111 -5.93 9.46 0.50
C SER A 111 -4.52 8.88 0.46
N ASP A 112 -4.19 7.99 1.41
CA ASP A 112 -2.92 7.24 1.39
C ASP A 112 -2.81 6.41 0.09
N GLU A 113 -3.88 5.71 -0.33
CA GLU A 113 -3.91 4.96 -1.59
C GLU A 113 -3.58 5.86 -2.79
N GLY A 114 -4.24 7.02 -2.90
CA GLY A 114 -3.99 7.99 -3.96
C GLY A 114 -2.56 8.54 -3.95
N ILE A 115 -2.03 8.89 -2.78
CA ILE A 115 -0.67 9.40 -2.60
C ILE A 115 0.37 8.34 -2.98
N PHE A 116 0.19 7.09 -2.58
CA PHE A 116 1.14 6.02 -2.95
C PHE A 116 1.15 5.73 -4.44
N ILE A 117 0.01 5.79 -5.12
CA ILE A 117 -0.04 5.62 -6.58
C ILE A 117 0.62 6.82 -7.27
N TRP A 118 0.37 8.04 -6.78
CA TRP A 118 1.06 9.22 -7.27
C TRP A 118 2.58 9.11 -7.12
N TYR A 119 3.08 8.65 -5.97
CA TYR A 119 4.51 8.38 -5.79
C TYR A 119 5.00 7.33 -6.77
N THR A 120 4.26 6.23 -6.92
CA THR A 120 4.65 5.11 -7.80
C THR A 120 4.86 5.59 -9.23
N ILE A 121 3.88 6.27 -9.83
CA ILE A 121 4.00 6.71 -11.23
C ILE A 121 5.11 7.74 -11.39
N ASN A 122 5.25 8.68 -10.44
CA ASN A 122 6.24 9.76 -10.58
C ASN A 122 7.66 9.27 -10.30
N LEU A 123 7.85 8.26 -9.45
CA LEU A 123 9.13 7.60 -9.27
C LEU A 123 9.52 6.78 -10.51
N LEU A 124 8.61 5.95 -11.02
CA LEU A 124 8.88 5.13 -12.20
C LEU A 124 9.19 5.96 -13.46
N HIS A 125 8.66 7.19 -13.53
CA HIS A 125 8.92 8.13 -14.62
C HIS A 125 10.00 9.18 -14.32
N ASN A 126 10.68 9.11 -13.17
CA ASN A 126 11.71 10.08 -12.75
C ASN A 126 11.23 11.55 -12.78
N LEU A 127 9.99 11.79 -12.35
CA LEU A 127 9.35 13.11 -12.35
C LEU A 127 9.37 13.81 -10.99
N ILE A 128 9.83 13.13 -9.94
CA ILE A 128 9.97 13.72 -8.60
C ILE A 128 10.94 14.91 -8.65
N GLY A 129 10.53 16.04 -8.09
CA GLY A 129 11.26 17.32 -8.13
C GLY A 129 11.02 18.17 -9.39
N GLY A 130 10.15 17.73 -10.31
CA GLY A 130 9.78 18.46 -11.52
C GLY A 130 8.26 18.56 -11.72
N THR A 131 7.84 18.55 -12.99
CA THR A 131 6.43 18.48 -13.36
C THR A 131 5.94 17.04 -13.24
N THR A 132 5.01 16.81 -12.31
CA THR A 132 4.52 15.46 -11.99
C THR A 132 3.26 15.08 -12.75
N MET A 133 3.04 13.78 -12.92
CA MET A 133 1.80 13.22 -13.42
C MET A 133 0.73 13.18 -12.34
N ALA A 134 -0.53 13.32 -12.76
CA ALA A 134 -1.68 13.00 -11.93
C ALA A 134 -1.92 11.47 -11.91
N ALA A 135 -2.37 10.97 -10.78
CA ALA A 135 -2.84 9.60 -10.61
C ALA A 135 -4.37 9.57 -10.54
N LEU A 136 -4.96 8.59 -11.22
CA LEU A 136 -6.38 8.24 -11.09
C LEU A 136 -6.46 6.72 -10.94
N ASP A 137 -6.88 6.25 -9.77
CA ASP A 137 -7.08 4.83 -9.49
C ASP A 137 -8.57 4.51 -9.42
N LEU A 138 -8.99 3.50 -10.18
CA LEU A 138 -10.37 3.04 -10.29
C LEU A 138 -10.45 1.63 -9.69
N GLY A 139 -10.58 1.57 -8.37
CA GLY A 139 -10.72 0.33 -7.62
C GLY A 139 -12.15 -0.21 -7.60
N GLY A 140 -12.31 -1.44 -7.11
CA GLY A 140 -13.62 -2.08 -7.03
C GLY A 140 -14.57 -1.50 -5.97
N GLY A 141 -14.03 -0.83 -4.95
CA GLY A 141 -14.81 -0.23 -3.85
C GLY A 141 -14.53 1.25 -3.60
N SER A 142 -13.58 1.85 -4.33
CA SER A 142 -13.23 3.25 -4.23
C SER A 142 -12.56 3.74 -5.51
N THR A 143 -12.63 5.05 -5.74
CA THR A 143 -11.87 5.76 -6.79
C THR A 143 -11.07 6.85 -6.12
N GLN A 144 -9.81 6.98 -6.49
CA GLN A 144 -8.88 7.97 -5.94
C GLN A 144 -8.33 8.84 -7.07
N ILE A 145 -8.34 10.16 -6.91
CA ILE A 145 -7.61 11.08 -7.79
C ILE A 145 -6.54 11.81 -6.99
N THR A 146 -5.32 11.93 -7.52
CA THR A 146 -4.21 12.61 -6.82
C THR A 146 -3.32 13.38 -7.78
N TYR A 147 -3.06 14.65 -7.49
CA TYR A 147 -2.17 15.48 -8.31
C TYR A 147 -1.55 16.63 -7.49
N GLN A 148 -0.43 17.13 -7.98
CA GLN A 148 0.29 18.25 -7.37
C GLN A 148 -0.47 19.57 -7.58
N LEU A 149 -0.61 20.35 -6.52
CA LEU A 149 -1.15 21.70 -6.54
C LEU A 149 -0.01 22.72 -6.62
N SER A 150 -0.23 23.79 -7.39
CA SER A 150 0.55 25.02 -7.23
C SER A 150 0.10 25.82 -6.00
N ASP A 151 0.93 26.75 -5.54
CA ASP A 151 0.60 27.66 -4.43
C ASP A 151 -0.71 28.43 -4.67
N LYS A 152 -0.98 28.79 -5.93
CA LYS A 152 -2.20 29.50 -6.32
C LYS A 152 -3.44 28.60 -6.26
N GLU A 153 -3.31 27.34 -6.66
CA GLU A 153 -4.42 26.38 -6.67
C GLU A 153 -4.77 25.89 -5.27
N THR A 154 -3.79 25.82 -4.38
CA THR A 154 -3.95 25.34 -2.99
C THR A 154 -5.07 26.07 -2.24
N ALA A 155 -5.32 27.35 -2.55
CA ALA A 155 -6.40 28.13 -1.94
C ALA A 155 -7.82 27.67 -2.37
N ASN A 156 -7.94 26.96 -3.49
CA ASN A 156 -9.22 26.57 -4.08
C ASN A 156 -9.74 25.21 -3.58
N PHE A 157 -8.92 24.45 -2.86
CA PHE A 157 -9.28 23.11 -2.37
C PHE A 157 -9.52 23.09 -0.87
N PRO A 158 -10.35 22.18 -0.34
CA PRO A 158 -10.51 22.00 1.11
C PRO A 158 -9.21 21.55 1.77
N LYS A 159 -8.90 22.09 2.96
CA LYS A 159 -7.68 21.73 3.70
C LYS A 159 -7.58 20.24 4.06
N LYS A 160 -8.73 19.57 4.21
CA LYS A 160 -8.80 18.12 4.49
C LYS A 160 -8.32 17.23 3.33
N ASP A 161 -8.34 17.75 2.11
CA ASP A 161 -7.96 17.02 0.89
C ASP A 161 -6.55 17.45 0.41
N GLN A 162 -5.84 18.25 1.21
CA GLN A 162 -4.49 18.75 0.91
C GLN A 162 -3.45 18.03 1.78
N TYR A 163 -2.42 17.50 1.15
CA TYR A 163 -1.39 16.71 1.81
C TYR A 163 -0.01 17.23 1.41
N VAL A 164 0.80 17.64 2.38
CA VAL A 164 2.19 18.04 2.14
C VAL A 164 3.06 16.80 2.22
N VAL A 165 3.77 16.47 1.15
CA VAL A 165 4.57 15.25 1.04
C VAL A 165 6.01 15.56 0.59
N PRO A 166 7.00 14.77 1.04
CA PRO A 166 8.39 14.95 0.61
C PRO A 166 8.62 14.39 -0.80
N ALA A 167 9.05 15.23 -1.74
CA ALA A 167 9.29 14.84 -3.14
C ALA A 167 10.51 15.57 -3.73
N GLY A 168 11.65 15.51 -3.02
CA GLY A 168 12.83 16.35 -3.26
C GLY A 168 12.73 17.63 -2.43
N GLU A 169 11.83 18.52 -2.82
CA GLU A 169 11.28 19.56 -1.95
C GLU A 169 9.87 19.15 -1.47
N ASN A 170 9.37 19.80 -0.41
CA ASN A 170 8.00 19.55 0.03
C ASN A 170 7.02 20.12 -1.00
N ILE A 171 6.10 19.28 -1.47
CA ILE A 171 5.03 19.68 -2.38
C ILE A 171 3.66 19.46 -1.74
N THR A 172 2.65 20.19 -2.22
CA THR A 172 1.26 19.98 -1.80
C THR A 172 0.53 19.15 -2.85
N LEU A 173 -0.04 18.03 -2.44
CA LEU A 173 -0.92 17.20 -3.26
C LEU A 173 -2.39 17.45 -2.88
N TYR A 174 -3.26 17.45 -3.88
CA TYR A 174 -4.68 17.17 -3.69
C TYR A 174 -4.91 15.67 -3.79
N THR A 175 -5.69 15.08 -2.88
CA THR A 175 -6.18 13.71 -3.02
C THR A 175 -7.60 13.55 -2.49
N HIS A 176 -8.41 12.73 -3.17
CA HIS A 176 -9.80 12.43 -2.82
C HIS A 176 -10.20 11.05 -3.32
#